data_AF-A0A9E8SJ85-F1
#
_entry.id   AF-A0A9E8SJ85-F1
#
_cell.length_a   1.000
_cell.length_b   1.000
_cell.length_c   1.000
_cell.angle_alpha   90.00
_cell.angle_beta   90.00
_cell.angle_gamma   90.00
#
_symmetry.space_group_name_H-M   'P 1'
#
loop_
_entity.id
_entity.type
_entity.pdbx_description
1 polymer ?
#
loop_
_entity_poly.entity_id
_entity_poly.type
_entity_poly.pdbx_seq_one_letter_code
_entity_poly.pdbx_strand_id
1 'polypeptide(L)'
;MNVPFDKRTYLFTKNVTEASGVANLGGLHNVSPLGNYGTIMHEFGHNFGSPHTHSCFWPGGPIDYCTSPEGGCYDKSLNQLDNGSLMSYCGDEHTFHPLCQTVMRTHAESTLKKAETAAPAIDALKDMTTNKGDFYSWAAVPTALSYEINYADNSGFQGAASLNLPVNLLSTKILVANKDYYIRIRAVNAFGNSAWSEVRVIKVIPKELGPPDILTQSQGGKVIPPRAGLDLTFSTAERATDYEIEVAHAFDVGFTNLTASFIVQQTNLYYVPPYGASFRWRVRAMQGEKRGAWSEVASFSANPAKNDRLFMPIPNNLQNVPLSFPFSFHPIGRYSDVTVTVANNLEMANPVFKKTYHYYELFTGFIKNLPSK
;
A
#
# COMPACT_ATOMS: atom_id res chain seq x y z
N MET A 1 -32.78 -4.61 17.38
CA MET A 1 -33.88 -4.43 16.41
C MET A 1 -33.33 -4.88 15.05
N ASN A 2 -33.61 -6.12 14.65
CA ASN A 2 -33.18 -6.62 13.34
C ASN A 2 -34.03 -5.94 12.28
N VAL A 3 -33.41 -5.19 11.37
CA VAL A 3 -34.08 -4.72 10.15
C VAL A 3 -34.26 -5.97 9.28
N PRO A 4 -35.49 -6.47 9.06
CA PRO A 4 -35.70 -7.77 8.41
C PRO A 4 -35.33 -7.80 6.91
N PHE A 5 -34.96 -6.65 6.34
CA PHE A 5 -34.75 -6.45 4.90
C PHE A 5 -33.45 -5.72 4.55
N ASP A 6 -32.43 -5.78 5.41
CA ASP A 6 -31.16 -5.13 5.11
C ASP A 6 -30.33 -6.02 4.15
N LYS A 7 -30.35 -5.69 2.85
CA LYS A 7 -29.55 -6.38 1.82
C LYS A 7 -28.08 -6.04 2.04
N ARG A 8 -27.22 -7.07 2.11
CA ARG A 8 -25.79 -6.89 2.41
C ARG A 8 -24.93 -7.19 1.19
N THR A 9 -23.95 -6.31 0.96
CA THR A 9 -22.89 -6.52 -0.02
C THR A 9 -21.61 -6.88 0.72
N TYR A 10 -21.05 -8.04 0.42
CA TYR A 10 -19.76 -8.49 0.93
C TYR A 10 -18.70 -8.26 -0.13
N LEU A 11 -17.72 -7.42 0.20
CA LEU A 11 -16.61 -7.09 -0.69
C LEU A 11 -15.36 -7.84 -0.25
N PHE A 12 -14.75 -8.58 -1.18
CA PHE A 12 -13.56 -9.38 -0.90
C PHE A 12 -12.31 -8.69 -1.44
N THR A 13 -11.24 -8.72 -0.65
CA THR A 13 -9.91 -8.16 -1.00
C THR A 13 -9.06 -9.12 -1.83
N LYS A 14 -9.57 -10.32 -2.13
CA LYS A 14 -8.93 -11.33 -2.98
C LYS A 14 -9.81 -11.59 -4.20
N ASN A 15 -9.19 -11.86 -5.34
CA ASN A 15 -9.91 -12.29 -6.54
C ASN A 15 -10.61 -13.62 -6.27
N VAL A 16 -11.92 -13.65 -6.49
CA VAL A 16 -12.71 -14.86 -6.61
C VAL A 16 -12.97 -15.10 -8.10
N THR A 17 -12.85 -16.33 -8.55
CA THR A 17 -12.97 -16.69 -9.98
C THR A 17 -14.42 -16.87 -10.44
N GLU A 18 -15.39 -16.74 -9.54
CA GLU A 18 -16.82 -16.87 -9.83
C GLU A 18 -17.60 -15.71 -9.21
N ALA A 19 -18.46 -15.07 -10.00
CA ALA A 19 -19.51 -14.20 -9.50
C ALA A 19 -20.48 -15.06 -8.68
N SER A 20 -20.58 -14.79 -7.38
CA SER A 20 -21.47 -15.54 -6.49
C SER A 20 -22.51 -14.61 -5.90
N GLY A 21 -23.44 -14.17 -6.75
CA GLY A 21 -24.76 -13.78 -6.30
C GLY A 21 -25.48 -15.03 -5.79
N VAL A 22 -25.48 -15.27 -4.47
CA VAL A 22 -26.40 -16.27 -3.84
C VAL A 22 -27.80 -15.65 -3.74
N ALA A 23 -28.23 -15.07 -4.86
CA ALA A 23 -29.46 -14.34 -5.02
C ALA A 23 -30.13 -14.84 -6.29
N ASN A 24 -30.64 -16.07 -6.22
CA ASN A 24 -31.69 -16.48 -7.14
C ASN A 24 -32.82 -15.45 -7.04
N LEU A 25 -32.94 -14.60 -8.06
CA LEU A 25 -33.92 -13.51 -8.22
C LEU A 25 -34.42 -12.90 -6.88
N GLY A 26 -33.62 -12.02 -6.27
CA GLY A 26 -34.01 -11.29 -5.05
C GLY A 26 -33.40 -11.79 -3.72
N GLY A 27 -32.22 -12.40 -3.74
CA GLY A 27 -31.56 -12.90 -2.53
C GLY A 27 -31.10 -11.84 -1.52
N LEU A 28 -30.71 -12.34 -0.34
CA LEU A 28 -30.31 -11.54 0.83
C LEU A 28 -28.88 -10.96 0.74
N HIS A 29 -27.99 -11.57 -0.05
CA HIS A 29 -26.55 -11.35 0.00
C HIS A 29 -25.90 -11.36 -1.37
N ASN A 30 -24.89 -10.51 -1.56
CA ASN A 30 -24.09 -10.43 -2.78
C ASN A 30 -22.62 -10.44 -2.43
N VAL A 31 -21.83 -11.04 -3.31
CA VAL A 31 -20.39 -11.18 -3.15
C VAL A 31 -19.71 -10.62 -4.40
N SER A 32 -18.80 -9.67 -4.22
CA SER A 32 -18.04 -9.10 -5.33
C SER A 32 -16.60 -8.75 -4.92
N PRO A 33 -15.61 -8.91 -5.81
CA PRO A 33 -14.26 -8.42 -5.54
C PRO A 33 -14.21 -6.89 -5.47
N LEU A 34 -13.45 -6.37 -4.51
CA LEU A 34 -13.25 -4.94 -4.34
C LEU A 34 -12.55 -4.35 -5.58
N GLY A 35 -13.14 -3.32 -6.19
CA GLY A 35 -12.59 -2.61 -7.34
C GLY A 35 -13.17 -3.00 -8.70
N ASN A 36 -13.99 -4.05 -8.79
CA ASN A 36 -14.73 -4.38 -10.01
C ASN A 36 -16.13 -3.70 -9.98
N TYR A 37 -16.17 -2.43 -10.37
CA TYR A 37 -17.40 -1.64 -10.36
C TYR A 37 -18.51 -2.23 -11.23
N GLY A 38 -18.17 -2.79 -12.40
CA GLY A 38 -19.14 -3.43 -13.30
C GLY A 38 -19.84 -4.60 -12.64
N THR A 39 -19.09 -5.51 -12.00
CA THR A 39 -19.67 -6.64 -11.27
C THR A 39 -20.47 -6.17 -10.05
N ILE A 40 -20.00 -5.18 -9.30
CA ILE A 40 -20.77 -4.64 -8.16
C ILE A 40 -22.13 -4.11 -8.63
N MET A 41 -22.15 -3.36 -9.74
CA MET A 41 -23.40 -2.84 -10.31
C MET A 41 -24.29 -3.97 -10.84
N HIS A 42 -23.72 -4.95 -11.53
CA HIS A 42 -24.44 -6.13 -12.05
C HIS A 42 -25.17 -6.89 -10.94
N GLU A 43 -24.48 -7.25 -9.86
CA GLU A 43 -25.08 -7.96 -8.72
C GLU A 43 -26.15 -7.11 -8.01
N PHE A 44 -26.01 -5.78 -8.05
CA PHE A 44 -27.04 -4.88 -7.59
C PHE A 44 -28.34 -5.01 -8.41
N GLY A 45 -28.27 -5.33 -9.70
CA GLY A 45 -29.44 -5.67 -10.51
C GLY A 45 -30.20 -6.88 -9.97
N HIS A 46 -29.50 -7.97 -9.68
CA HIS A 46 -30.07 -9.21 -9.16
C HIS A 46 -30.68 -9.06 -7.77
N ASN A 47 -30.09 -8.24 -6.91
CA ASN A 47 -30.70 -7.87 -5.63
C ASN A 47 -32.12 -7.37 -5.80
N PHE A 48 -32.34 -6.50 -6.79
CA PHE A 48 -33.65 -5.93 -7.04
C PHE A 48 -34.47 -6.78 -8.04
N GLY A 49 -34.14 -8.07 -8.15
CA GLY A 49 -34.95 -9.05 -8.90
C GLY A 49 -34.80 -8.96 -10.42
N SER A 50 -33.85 -8.19 -10.96
CA SER A 50 -33.60 -8.21 -12.40
C SER A 50 -32.95 -9.53 -12.80
N PRO A 51 -33.53 -10.31 -13.74
CA PRO A 51 -32.78 -11.37 -14.41
C PRO A 51 -31.76 -10.77 -15.39
N HIS A 52 -30.88 -11.62 -15.92
CA HIS A 52 -30.06 -11.25 -17.07
C HIS A 52 -30.93 -10.88 -18.27
N THR A 53 -30.44 -10.02 -19.16
CA THR A 53 -31.16 -9.62 -20.37
C THR A 53 -31.41 -10.78 -21.33
N HIS A 54 -30.53 -11.78 -21.37
CA HIS A 54 -30.70 -13.00 -22.15
C HIS A 54 -31.63 -14.04 -21.49
N SER A 55 -32.37 -13.66 -20.45
CA SER A 55 -33.25 -14.57 -19.71
C SER A 55 -34.60 -14.79 -20.42
N CYS A 56 -35.06 -16.04 -20.45
CA CYS A 56 -36.37 -16.39 -20.98
C CYS A 56 -37.54 -15.97 -20.08
N PHE A 57 -37.27 -15.48 -18.87
CA PHE A 57 -38.30 -15.01 -17.95
C PHE A 57 -38.80 -13.59 -18.28
N TRP A 58 -38.18 -12.90 -19.24
CA TRP A 58 -38.68 -11.64 -19.75
C TRP A 58 -40.00 -11.81 -20.52
N PRO A 59 -41.00 -10.94 -20.33
CA PRO A 59 -42.19 -10.92 -21.17
C PRO A 59 -41.82 -10.69 -22.65
N GLY A 60 -42.13 -11.65 -23.51
CA GLY A 60 -41.76 -11.61 -24.94
C GLY A 60 -40.45 -12.32 -25.28
N GLY A 61 -39.77 -12.92 -24.30
CA GLY A 61 -38.50 -13.63 -24.48
C GLY A 61 -37.27 -12.75 -24.20
N PRO A 62 -36.06 -13.28 -24.45
CA PRO A 62 -34.80 -12.60 -24.14
C PRO A 62 -34.71 -11.23 -24.83
N ILE A 63 -34.18 -10.25 -24.09
CA ILE A 63 -33.97 -8.88 -24.57
C ILE A 63 -32.76 -8.83 -25.52
N ASP A 64 -31.75 -9.67 -25.27
CA ASP A 64 -30.60 -9.87 -26.15
C ASP A 64 -30.21 -11.35 -26.26
N TYR A 65 -29.30 -11.63 -27.20
CA TYR A 65 -28.91 -12.98 -27.61
C TYR A 65 -27.40 -13.15 -27.73
N CYS A 66 -26.62 -12.45 -26.90
CA CYS A 66 -25.15 -12.52 -27.00
C CYS A 66 -24.55 -13.77 -26.37
N THR A 67 -25.31 -14.44 -25.52
CA THR A 67 -25.04 -15.79 -25.03
C THR A 67 -26.29 -16.63 -25.15
N SER A 68 -26.16 -17.94 -24.94
CA SER A 68 -27.27 -18.88 -24.90
C SER A 68 -28.33 -18.41 -23.90
N PRO A 69 -29.60 -18.26 -24.31
CA PRO A 69 -30.65 -17.78 -23.43
C PRO A 69 -30.90 -18.68 -22.22
N GLU A 70 -31.03 -18.08 -21.03
CA GLU A 70 -31.32 -18.82 -19.80
C GLU A 70 -32.77 -19.30 -19.82
N GLY A 71 -33.00 -20.61 -19.68
CA GLY A 71 -34.33 -21.21 -19.71
C GLY A 71 -34.76 -21.77 -21.07
N GLY A 72 -33.89 -21.75 -22.09
CA GLY A 72 -34.02 -22.57 -23.30
C GLY A 72 -35.20 -22.23 -24.22
N CYS A 73 -35.73 -21.01 -24.14
CA CYS A 73 -36.87 -20.54 -24.95
C CYS A 73 -36.52 -20.10 -26.37
N TYR A 74 -35.24 -20.16 -26.76
CA TYR A 74 -34.78 -19.64 -28.05
C TYR A 74 -33.58 -20.44 -28.56
N ASP A 75 -33.63 -20.84 -29.82
CA ASP A 75 -32.74 -21.81 -30.47
C ASP A 75 -32.00 -21.26 -31.71
N LYS A 76 -32.13 -19.95 -32.00
CA LYS A 76 -31.55 -19.32 -33.21
C LYS A 76 -30.21 -18.62 -32.94
N SER A 77 -29.54 -18.21 -34.02
CA SER A 77 -28.17 -17.68 -34.01
C SER A 77 -27.99 -16.46 -33.11
N LEU A 78 -26.86 -16.45 -32.39
CA LEU A 78 -26.38 -15.34 -31.56
C LEU A 78 -26.25 -14.07 -32.43
N ASN A 79 -27.01 -13.04 -32.12
CA ASN A 79 -26.74 -11.70 -32.65
C ASN A 79 -25.88 -10.99 -31.61
N GLN A 80 -24.60 -10.79 -31.90
CA GLN A 80 -23.76 -9.88 -31.11
C GLN A 80 -24.29 -8.46 -31.31
N LEU A 81 -24.90 -7.92 -30.27
CA LEU A 81 -25.09 -6.48 -30.14
C LEU A 81 -23.79 -5.93 -29.53
N ASP A 82 -23.16 -4.93 -30.15
CA ASP A 82 -21.88 -4.41 -29.65
C ASP A 82 -22.02 -3.57 -28.35
N ASN A 83 -23.25 -3.32 -27.88
CA ASN A 83 -23.55 -2.48 -26.70
C ASN A 83 -24.56 -3.18 -25.76
N GLY A 84 -24.09 -4.11 -24.94
CA GLY A 84 -24.89 -4.71 -23.86
C GLY A 84 -24.99 -3.82 -22.62
N SER A 85 -26.16 -3.82 -21.98
CA SER A 85 -26.36 -3.21 -20.65
C SER A 85 -25.66 -4.00 -19.53
N LEU A 86 -25.62 -3.46 -18.31
CA LEU A 86 -25.03 -4.13 -17.13
C LEU A 86 -25.52 -5.56 -16.88
N MET A 87 -26.75 -5.91 -17.25
CA MET A 87 -27.30 -7.28 -17.07
C MET A 87 -27.11 -8.18 -18.31
N SER A 88 -26.36 -7.69 -19.30
CA SER A 88 -26.07 -8.34 -20.58
C SER A 88 -24.64 -8.86 -20.63
N TYR A 89 -24.43 -9.88 -21.45
CA TYR A 89 -23.10 -10.41 -21.75
C TYR A 89 -22.56 -9.89 -23.10
N CYS A 90 -23.29 -8.96 -23.74
CA CYS A 90 -22.98 -8.39 -25.04
C CYS A 90 -21.88 -7.30 -25.02
N GLY A 91 -21.57 -6.69 -23.87
CA GLY A 91 -20.62 -5.57 -23.81
C GLY A 91 -20.64 -4.79 -22.49
N ASP A 92 -19.91 -3.67 -22.45
CA ASP A 92 -19.51 -2.96 -21.24
C ASP A 92 -20.32 -1.67 -20.95
N GLU A 93 -21.56 -1.51 -21.44
CA GLU A 93 -22.31 -0.31 -21.04
C GLU A 93 -22.58 -0.35 -19.53
N HIS A 94 -22.05 0.64 -18.82
CA HIS A 94 -22.24 0.80 -17.38
C HIS A 94 -23.63 1.38 -17.03
N THR A 95 -24.68 0.95 -17.74
CA THR A 95 -26.07 1.34 -17.50
C THR A 95 -26.99 0.13 -17.55
N PHE A 96 -28.11 0.17 -16.82
CA PHE A 96 -29.12 -0.89 -16.87
C PHE A 96 -30.07 -0.68 -18.05
N HIS A 97 -30.46 -1.77 -18.73
CA HIS A 97 -31.53 -1.72 -19.72
C HIS A 97 -32.84 -1.19 -19.10
N PRO A 98 -33.68 -0.40 -19.81
CA PRO A 98 -34.92 0.15 -19.24
C PRO A 98 -35.88 -0.87 -18.61
N LEU A 99 -35.95 -2.09 -19.16
CA LEU A 99 -36.75 -3.17 -18.57
C LEU A 99 -36.15 -3.67 -17.24
N CYS A 100 -34.81 -3.79 -17.14
CA CYS A 100 -34.12 -4.08 -15.88
C CYS A 100 -34.40 -2.99 -14.85
N GLN A 101 -34.26 -1.70 -15.22
CA GLN A 101 -34.58 -0.58 -14.33
C GLN A 101 -36.02 -0.65 -13.81
N THR A 102 -36.97 -1.03 -14.67
CA THR A 102 -38.39 -1.15 -14.32
C THR A 102 -38.64 -2.28 -13.34
N VAL A 103 -38.08 -3.47 -13.57
CA VAL A 103 -38.15 -4.59 -12.62
C VAL A 103 -37.51 -4.22 -11.29
N MET A 104 -36.32 -3.61 -11.33
CA MET A 104 -35.60 -3.20 -10.13
C MET A 104 -36.39 -2.20 -9.30
N ARG A 105 -36.98 -1.18 -9.95
CA ARG A 105 -37.85 -0.20 -9.29
C ARG A 105 -39.09 -0.87 -8.70
N THR A 106 -39.75 -1.73 -9.46
CA THR A 106 -40.98 -2.43 -9.01
C THR A 106 -40.69 -3.32 -7.81
N HIS A 107 -39.56 -4.04 -7.82
CA HIS A 107 -39.12 -4.84 -6.69
C HIS A 107 -38.83 -3.95 -5.47
N ALA A 108 -38.12 -2.84 -5.65
CA ALA A 108 -37.85 -1.88 -4.56
C ALA A 108 -39.15 -1.36 -3.94
N GLU A 109 -40.09 -0.90 -4.76
CA GLU A 109 -41.35 -0.31 -4.32
C GLU A 109 -42.31 -1.31 -3.68
N SER A 110 -42.28 -2.59 -4.10
CA SER A 110 -43.15 -3.64 -3.54
C SER A 110 -42.58 -4.31 -2.29
N THR A 111 -41.25 -4.35 -2.13
CA THR A 111 -40.60 -5.11 -1.04
C THR A 111 -40.02 -4.24 0.06
N LEU A 112 -39.60 -3.01 -0.25
CA LEU A 112 -38.98 -2.12 0.73
C LEU A 112 -40.04 -1.23 1.37
N LYS A 113 -39.92 -1.03 2.69
CA LYS A 113 -40.77 -0.09 3.40
C LYS A 113 -40.49 1.33 2.90
N LYS A 114 -41.51 1.97 2.33
CA LYS A 114 -41.44 3.38 1.96
C LYS A 114 -41.25 4.22 3.22
N ALA A 115 -40.35 5.22 3.15
CA ALA A 115 -40.31 6.24 4.18
C ALA A 115 -41.60 7.07 4.12
N GLU A 116 -42.20 7.36 5.27
CA GLU A 116 -43.45 8.15 5.37
C GLU A 116 -43.26 9.40 6.23
N THR A 117 -42.09 9.53 6.86
CA THR A 117 -41.76 10.60 7.79
C THR A 117 -40.34 11.09 7.54
N ALA A 118 -40.01 12.25 8.11
CA ALA A 118 -38.66 12.77 8.15
C ALA A 118 -37.69 11.73 8.75
N ALA A 119 -36.43 11.78 8.34
CA ALA A 119 -35.42 10.88 8.87
C ALA A 119 -35.30 11.02 10.41
N PRO A 120 -35.00 9.94 11.15
CA PRO A 120 -34.76 10.04 12.58
C PRO A 120 -33.50 10.87 12.86
N ALA A 121 -33.42 11.40 14.09
CA ALA A 121 -32.26 12.14 14.54
C ALA A 121 -31.01 11.24 14.63
N ILE A 122 -29.84 11.89 14.67
CA ILE A 122 -28.55 11.19 14.79
C ILE A 122 -28.22 11.05 16.27
N ASP A 123 -28.29 9.81 16.78
CA ASP A 123 -28.26 9.56 18.23
C ASP A 123 -26.85 9.47 18.86
N ALA A 124 -25.76 9.44 18.07
CA ALA A 124 -24.43 9.12 18.61
C ALA A 124 -23.25 9.81 17.91
N LEU A 125 -23.20 11.15 17.97
CA LEU A 125 -21.96 11.88 17.65
C LEU A 125 -20.95 11.78 18.80
N LYS A 126 -19.65 11.82 18.47
CA LYS A 126 -18.55 11.80 19.43
C LYS A 126 -17.63 13.00 19.23
N ASP A 127 -17.07 13.51 20.31
CA ASP A 127 -15.94 14.43 20.21
C ASP A 127 -14.76 13.71 19.58
N MET A 128 -13.93 14.45 18.85
CA MET A 128 -12.81 13.85 18.10
C MET A 128 -11.64 14.82 18.00
N THR A 129 -10.42 14.29 18.10
CA THR A 129 -9.21 14.97 17.60
C THR A 129 -8.78 14.31 16.31
N THR A 130 -8.52 15.09 15.26
CA THR A 130 -8.28 14.57 13.90
C THR A 130 -7.31 15.46 13.13
N ASN A 131 -6.60 14.89 12.16
CA ASN A 131 -5.72 15.68 11.32
C ASN A 131 -6.54 16.44 10.28
N LYS A 132 -6.05 17.63 9.90
CA LYS A 132 -6.57 18.35 8.75
C LYS A 132 -6.40 17.51 7.48
N GLY A 133 -7.52 17.22 6.82
CA GLY A 133 -7.56 16.41 5.60
C GLY A 133 -8.10 14.99 5.82
N ASP A 134 -8.27 14.57 7.07
CA ASP A 134 -8.97 13.34 7.43
C ASP A 134 -10.50 13.53 7.32
N PHE A 135 -11.26 12.66 7.96
CA PHE A 135 -12.72 12.68 7.95
C PHE A 135 -13.33 12.50 9.33
N TYR A 136 -14.49 13.13 9.53
CA TYR A 136 -15.39 12.85 10.65
C TYR A 136 -16.62 12.10 10.12
N SER A 137 -16.84 10.87 10.58
CA SER A 137 -17.97 10.05 10.19
C SER A 137 -18.95 9.83 11.34
N TRP A 138 -20.19 9.54 10.98
CA TRP A 138 -21.24 9.14 11.91
C TRP A 138 -22.02 7.95 11.36
N ALA A 139 -22.85 7.32 12.20
CA ALA A 139 -23.70 6.22 11.76
C ALA A 139 -24.71 6.71 10.70
N ALA A 140 -24.86 5.96 9.61
CA ALA A 140 -25.83 6.27 8.58
C ALA A 140 -27.26 6.09 9.12
N VAL A 141 -28.13 7.03 8.76
CA VAL A 141 -29.56 6.97 9.04
C VAL A 141 -30.27 6.34 7.83
N PRO A 142 -30.93 5.17 7.96
CA PRO A 142 -31.44 4.38 6.83
C PRO A 142 -32.41 5.09 5.87
N THR A 143 -33.07 6.16 6.32
CA THR A 143 -34.03 6.93 5.50
C THR A 143 -33.50 8.32 5.10
N ALA A 144 -32.24 8.65 5.43
CA ALA A 144 -31.63 9.91 5.06
C ALA A 144 -31.14 9.86 3.61
N LEU A 145 -31.49 10.88 2.83
CA LEU A 145 -30.96 11.12 1.49
C LEU A 145 -29.72 12.02 1.53
N SER A 146 -29.61 12.84 2.57
CA SER A 146 -28.46 13.72 2.82
C SER A 146 -28.40 14.09 4.30
N TYR A 147 -27.34 14.81 4.66
CA TYR A 147 -27.10 15.34 5.99
C TYR A 147 -26.78 16.83 5.88
N GLU A 148 -27.47 17.63 6.68
CA GLU A 148 -27.09 19.02 6.89
C GLU A 148 -26.17 19.07 8.11
N ILE A 149 -24.99 19.64 7.92
CA ILE A 149 -23.97 19.83 8.94
C ILE A 149 -23.88 21.32 9.20
N ASN A 150 -24.10 21.72 10.44
CA ASN A 150 -23.89 23.08 10.90
C ASN A 150 -22.67 23.10 11.81
N TYR A 151 -21.74 24.03 11.57
CA TYR A 151 -20.49 24.11 12.31
C TYR A 151 -20.00 25.54 12.53
N ALA A 152 -19.32 25.78 13.64
CA ALA A 152 -18.71 27.06 14.00
C ALA A 152 -17.46 26.86 14.84
N ASP A 153 -16.59 27.87 14.95
CA ASP A 153 -15.44 27.85 15.85
C ASP A 153 -15.77 28.40 17.27
N ASN A 154 -17.06 28.52 17.58
CA ASN A 154 -17.57 28.93 18.87
C ASN A 154 -18.83 28.12 19.23
N SER A 155 -19.04 27.90 20.53
CA SER A 155 -20.15 27.10 21.06
C SER A 155 -21.53 27.75 20.84
N GLY A 156 -21.56 29.06 20.61
CA GLY A 156 -22.78 29.82 20.34
C GLY A 156 -23.27 29.74 18.89
N PHE A 157 -22.54 29.05 18.00
CA PHE A 157 -22.82 29.00 16.56
C PHE A 157 -22.96 30.40 15.91
N GLN A 158 -22.28 31.41 16.45
CA GLN A 158 -22.21 32.74 15.85
C GLN A 158 -21.43 32.66 14.54
N GLY A 159 -22.02 33.14 13.45
CA GLY A 159 -21.41 33.05 12.12
C GLY A 159 -21.24 31.61 11.62
N ALA A 160 -22.04 30.66 12.12
CA ALA A 160 -21.94 29.27 11.74
C ALA A 160 -22.12 29.05 10.23
N ALA A 161 -21.31 28.16 9.68
CA ALA A 161 -21.43 27.67 8.33
C ALA A 161 -22.34 26.43 8.28
N SER A 162 -22.97 26.21 7.14
CA SER A 162 -23.76 25.00 6.88
C SER A 162 -23.32 24.33 5.59
N LEU A 163 -23.36 23.00 5.58
CA LEU A 163 -23.02 22.17 4.44
C LEU A 163 -24.05 21.04 4.31
N ASN A 164 -24.46 20.74 3.09
CA ASN A 164 -25.30 19.58 2.79
C ASN A 164 -24.47 18.51 2.09
N LEU A 165 -24.43 17.30 2.64
CA LEU A 165 -23.67 16.18 2.08
C LEU A 165 -24.59 14.98 1.82
N PRO A 166 -24.44 14.29 0.68
CA PRO A 166 -25.20 13.07 0.40
C PRO A 166 -24.69 11.85 1.19
N VAL A 167 -23.63 12.03 2.00
CA VAL A 167 -22.93 10.96 2.72
C VAL A 167 -22.77 11.30 4.20
N ASN A 168 -22.67 10.28 5.03
CA ASN A 168 -22.47 10.37 6.48
C ASN A 168 -20.99 10.62 6.88
N LEU A 169 -20.34 11.54 6.16
CA LEU A 169 -18.90 11.79 6.25
C LEU A 169 -18.59 13.26 5.95
N LEU A 170 -17.90 13.94 6.86
CA LEU A 170 -17.38 15.30 6.69
C LEU A 170 -15.86 15.27 6.47
N SER A 171 -15.35 15.82 5.37
CA SER A 171 -13.91 16.02 5.20
C SER A 171 -13.42 17.20 6.04
N THR A 172 -12.41 16.99 6.87
CA THR A 172 -11.82 18.03 7.72
C THR A 172 -10.88 18.95 6.94
N LYS A 173 -10.65 18.69 5.65
CA LYS A 173 -9.85 19.54 4.76
C LYS A 173 -10.39 20.97 4.69
N ILE A 174 -11.72 21.12 4.75
CA ILE A 174 -12.41 22.42 4.70
C ILE A 174 -12.20 23.23 5.99
N LEU A 175 -11.77 22.58 7.07
CA LEU A 175 -11.56 23.18 8.37
C LEU A 175 -10.11 23.66 8.50
N VAL A 176 -9.90 24.76 9.22
CA VAL A 176 -8.57 25.28 9.55
C VAL A 176 -7.97 24.46 10.70
N ALA A 177 -6.69 24.09 10.59
CA ALA A 177 -5.97 23.37 11.65
C ALA A 177 -5.67 24.27 12.86
N ASN A 178 -5.33 23.66 14.00
CA ASN A 178 -5.15 24.31 15.30
C ASN A 178 -6.40 25.05 15.79
N LYS A 179 -7.58 24.54 15.46
CA LYS A 179 -8.87 25.08 15.90
C LYS A 179 -9.80 23.97 16.36
N ASP A 180 -10.70 24.34 17.27
CA ASP A 180 -11.81 23.52 17.72
C ASP A 180 -13.09 23.98 17.00
N TYR A 181 -13.85 23.04 16.46
CA TYR A 181 -15.13 23.30 15.80
C TYR A 181 -16.27 22.62 16.56
N TYR A 182 -17.31 23.40 16.85
CA TYR A 182 -18.56 22.94 17.39
C TYR A 182 -19.48 22.57 16.23
N ILE A 183 -19.98 21.33 16.24
CA ILE A 183 -20.75 20.77 15.14
C ILE A 183 -22.07 20.19 15.64
N ARG A 184 -23.09 20.27 14.79
CA ARG A 184 -24.34 19.50 14.92
C ARG A 184 -24.80 19.09 13.54
N ILE A 185 -25.44 17.93 13.46
CA ILE A 185 -25.81 17.30 12.20
C ILE A 185 -27.28 16.89 12.27
N ARG A 186 -28.02 17.06 11.18
CA ARG A 186 -29.37 16.50 11.03
C ARG A 186 -29.48 15.73 9.73
N ALA A 187 -30.27 14.66 9.77
CA ALA A 187 -30.60 13.88 8.60
C ALA A 187 -31.71 14.56 7.80
N VAL A 188 -31.62 14.49 6.47
CA VAL A 188 -32.56 15.11 5.55
C VAL A 188 -33.05 14.06 4.56
N ASN A 189 -34.36 13.99 4.36
CA ASN A 189 -34.97 13.15 3.33
C ASN A 189 -36.10 13.88 2.60
N ALA A 190 -36.77 13.19 1.68
CA ALA A 190 -37.85 13.79 0.87
C ALA A 190 -39.05 14.33 1.70
N PHE A 191 -39.19 13.89 2.95
CA PHE A 191 -40.27 14.30 3.85
C PHE A 191 -39.85 15.41 4.83
N GLY A 192 -38.59 15.82 4.81
CA GLY A 192 -38.07 16.93 5.61
C GLY A 192 -36.85 16.56 6.44
N ASN A 193 -36.67 17.32 7.52
CA ASN A 193 -35.45 17.32 8.32
C ASN A 193 -35.69 16.67 9.68
N SER A 194 -34.71 15.91 10.16
CA SER A 194 -34.69 15.44 11.55
C SER A 194 -34.47 16.60 12.53
N ALA A 195 -34.65 16.33 13.82
CA ALA A 195 -34.05 17.17 14.85
C ALA A 195 -32.52 17.21 14.69
N TRP A 196 -31.90 18.31 15.13
CA TRP A 196 -30.44 18.38 15.22
C TRP A 196 -29.93 17.36 16.23
N SER A 197 -28.76 16.78 15.94
CA SER A 197 -28.00 16.05 16.94
C SER A 197 -27.58 16.95 18.10
N GLU A 198 -27.10 16.31 19.17
CA GLU A 198 -26.30 16.98 20.17
C GLU A 198 -25.09 17.68 19.54
N VAL A 199 -24.63 18.76 20.19
CA VAL A 199 -23.41 19.46 19.79
C VAL A 199 -22.18 18.63 20.19
N ARG A 200 -21.21 18.52 19.28
CA ARG A 200 -19.90 17.90 19.52
C ARG A 200 -18.76 18.79 19.08
N VAL A 201 -17.58 18.51 19.62
CA VAL A 201 -16.36 19.25 19.32
C VAL A 201 -15.42 18.38 18.48
N ILE A 202 -14.99 18.94 17.35
CA ILE A 202 -13.91 18.40 16.53
C ILE A 202 -12.69 19.31 16.69
N LYS A 203 -11.62 18.75 17.26
CA LYS A 203 -10.30 19.39 17.32
C LYS A 203 -9.50 19.01 16.09
N VAL A 204 -9.20 20.00 15.25
CA VAL A 204 -8.45 19.78 14.00
C VAL A 204 -6.99 20.12 14.23
N ILE A 205 -6.11 19.12 14.23
CA ILE A 205 -4.66 19.31 14.34
C ILE A 205 -4.01 19.30 12.96
N PRO A 206 -2.83 19.92 12.78
CA PRO A 206 -2.10 19.84 11.52
C PRO A 206 -1.75 18.37 11.22
N LYS A 207 -2.01 17.91 9.99
CA LYS A 207 -1.52 16.61 9.55
C LYS A 207 0.00 16.63 9.52
N GLU A 208 0.61 15.77 10.33
CA GLU A 208 2.05 15.55 10.34
C GLU A 208 2.50 14.88 9.04
N LEU A 209 3.77 15.06 8.69
CA LEU A 209 4.37 14.37 7.56
C LEU A 209 4.55 12.89 7.94
N GLY A 210 3.82 12.01 7.28
CA GLY A 210 3.95 10.57 7.48
C GLY A 210 5.36 10.08 7.09
N PRO A 211 5.86 9.03 7.75
CA PRO A 211 7.13 8.44 7.37
C PRO A 211 7.00 7.81 5.97
N PRO A 212 8.01 7.96 5.10
CA PRO A 212 8.08 7.21 3.85
C PRO A 212 8.26 5.72 4.11
N ASP A 213 7.70 4.87 3.26
CA ASP A 213 7.96 3.43 3.28
C ASP A 213 9.20 3.12 2.45
N ILE A 214 10.17 2.43 3.03
CA ILE A 214 11.32 1.93 2.26
C ILE A 214 10.84 0.84 1.30
N LEU A 215 11.17 0.92 0.02
CA LEU A 215 10.72 -0.08 -0.95
C LEU A 215 11.52 -1.38 -0.82
N THR A 216 10.92 -2.50 -1.19
CA THR A 216 11.45 -3.86 -0.98
C THR A 216 12.89 -4.07 -1.47
N GLN A 217 13.29 -3.39 -2.56
CA GLN A 217 14.64 -3.43 -3.11
C GLN A 217 15.72 -2.92 -2.15
N SER A 218 15.31 -2.14 -1.14
CA SER A 218 16.19 -1.47 -0.20
C SER A 218 15.91 -1.84 1.25
N GLN A 219 15.01 -2.80 1.55
CA GLN A 219 14.56 -3.13 2.92
C GLN A 219 15.53 -3.97 3.77
N GLY A 220 16.42 -4.79 3.19
CA GLY A 220 17.38 -5.54 4.00
C GLY A 220 18.23 -6.57 3.26
N GLY A 221 19.38 -6.91 3.84
CA GLY A 221 20.17 -8.10 3.49
C GLY A 221 20.89 -8.05 2.13
N LYS A 222 20.81 -6.94 1.40
CA LYS A 222 21.49 -6.78 0.13
C LYS A 222 23.00 -6.66 0.35
N VAL A 223 23.77 -7.52 -0.29
CA VAL A 223 25.23 -7.43 -0.33
C VAL A 223 25.64 -6.89 -1.68
N ILE A 224 26.31 -5.74 -1.71
CA ILE A 224 26.79 -5.12 -2.95
C ILE A 224 28.29 -5.40 -3.17
N PRO A 225 28.74 -5.48 -4.44
CA PRO A 225 30.16 -5.64 -4.74
C PRO A 225 31.00 -4.47 -4.22
N PRO A 226 32.33 -4.65 -4.12
CA PRO A 226 33.19 -3.57 -3.70
C PRO A 226 33.15 -2.37 -4.65
N ARG A 227 33.11 -1.17 -4.06
CA ARG A 227 33.01 0.12 -4.77
C ARG A 227 31.75 0.28 -5.64
N ALA A 228 30.77 -0.63 -5.53
CA ALA A 228 29.46 -0.45 -6.14
C ALA A 228 28.58 0.43 -5.27
N GLY A 229 27.65 1.15 -5.89
CA GLY A 229 26.55 1.81 -5.18
C GLY A 229 25.25 1.01 -5.23
N LEU A 230 24.26 1.49 -4.48
CA LEU A 230 22.87 1.03 -4.58
C LEU A 230 21.91 2.21 -4.61
N ASP A 231 20.75 1.98 -5.21
CA ASP A 231 19.60 2.87 -5.06
C ASP A 231 18.90 2.62 -3.72
N LEU A 232 18.83 3.68 -2.92
CA LEU A 232 17.99 3.78 -1.73
C LEU A 232 16.65 4.33 -2.20
N THR A 233 15.63 3.48 -2.28
CA THR A 233 14.30 3.86 -2.81
C THR A 233 13.23 3.76 -1.74
N PHE A 234 12.28 4.71 -1.77
CA PHE A 234 11.21 4.83 -0.79
C PHE A 234 9.93 5.39 -1.45
N SER A 235 8.79 5.34 -0.75
CA SER A 235 7.51 5.86 -1.25
C SER A 235 7.41 7.38 -1.10
N THR A 236 6.54 8.01 -1.90
CA THR A 236 6.18 9.42 -1.67
C THR A 236 5.40 9.57 -0.37
N ALA A 237 5.58 10.70 0.33
CA ALA A 237 4.83 11.03 1.53
C ALA A 237 3.97 12.25 1.23
N GLU A 238 2.71 12.23 1.66
CA GLU A 238 1.76 13.31 1.37
C GLU A 238 2.30 14.65 1.88
N ARG A 239 2.29 15.69 1.02
CA ARG A 239 2.77 17.06 1.30
C ARG A 239 4.29 17.21 1.49
N ALA A 240 5.07 16.13 1.34
CA ALA A 240 6.52 16.24 1.34
C ALA A 240 7.00 17.01 0.10
N THR A 241 7.94 17.93 0.30
CA THR A 241 8.67 18.60 -0.78
C THR A 241 10.08 18.05 -0.93
N ASP A 242 10.64 17.54 0.17
CA ASP A 242 12.00 17.04 0.27
C ASP A 242 12.02 15.83 1.22
N TYR A 243 13.14 15.11 1.21
CA TYR A 243 13.37 13.93 2.04
C TYR A 243 14.77 13.99 2.61
N GLU A 244 14.88 13.73 3.91
CA GLU A 244 16.18 13.55 4.54
C GLU A 244 16.49 12.07 4.67
N ILE A 245 17.67 11.68 4.21
CA ILE A 245 18.18 10.32 4.26
C ILE A 245 19.42 10.32 5.13
N GLU A 246 19.45 9.44 6.14
CA GLU A 246 20.61 9.22 6.99
C GLU A 246 21.13 7.80 6.79
N VAL A 247 22.45 7.69 6.63
CA VAL A 247 23.17 6.41 6.54
C VAL A 247 24.19 6.37 7.67
N ALA A 248 24.20 5.28 8.43
CA ALA A 248 25.13 5.06 9.53
C ALA A 248 25.72 3.64 9.48
N HIS A 249 26.80 3.42 10.23
CA HIS A 249 27.34 2.08 10.40
C HIS A 249 26.29 1.16 11.03
N ALA A 250 26.27 -0.13 10.67
CA ALA A 250 25.30 -1.08 11.22
C ALA A 250 25.36 -1.25 12.75
N PHE A 251 26.37 -0.73 13.44
CA PHE A 251 26.46 -0.76 14.91
C PHE A 251 25.96 0.52 15.57
N ASP A 252 25.77 1.61 14.81
CA ASP A 252 25.26 2.87 15.32
C ASP A 252 23.73 2.89 15.29
N VAL A 253 23.13 2.13 16.22
CA VAL A 253 21.67 1.97 16.31
C VAL A 253 20.96 3.31 16.51
N GLY A 254 21.61 4.27 17.16
CA GLY A 254 21.05 5.58 17.46
C GLY A 254 21.20 6.62 16.34
N PHE A 255 21.89 6.31 15.23
CA PHE A 255 22.25 7.29 14.21
C PHE A 255 22.97 8.52 14.81
N THR A 256 23.89 8.26 15.74
CA THR A 256 24.66 9.30 16.45
C THR A 256 25.91 9.73 15.70
N ASN A 257 26.48 8.84 14.89
CA ASN A 257 27.69 9.01 14.10
C ASN A 257 27.39 8.62 12.65
N LEU A 258 26.74 9.54 11.93
CA LEU A 258 26.33 9.33 10.55
C LEU A 258 27.55 9.12 9.64
N THR A 259 27.45 8.11 8.79
CA THR A 259 28.37 7.96 7.64
C THR A 259 28.04 9.00 6.58
N ALA A 260 26.75 9.27 6.37
CA ALA A 260 26.28 10.28 5.43
C ALA A 260 24.88 10.79 5.79
N SER A 261 24.56 12.01 5.36
CA SER A 261 23.24 12.64 5.44
C SER A 261 22.96 13.41 4.16
N PHE A 262 21.76 13.28 3.62
CA PHE A 262 21.36 13.91 2.36
C PHE A 262 19.96 14.50 2.47
N ILE A 263 19.72 15.59 1.74
CA ILE A 263 18.38 16.10 1.46
C ILE A 263 18.14 15.96 -0.03
N VAL A 264 17.07 15.27 -0.42
CA VAL A 264 16.71 14.99 -1.82
C VAL A 264 15.25 15.33 -2.09
N GLN A 265 14.92 15.70 -3.32
CA GLN A 265 13.53 15.98 -3.74
C GLN A 265 12.87 14.79 -4.42
N GLN A 266 13.66 13.79 -4.81
CA GLN A 266 13.21 12.58 -5.47
C GLN A 266 13.09 11.44 -4.46
N THR A 267 12.36 10.39 -4.82
CA THR A 267 12.14 9.22 -3.96
C THR A 267 13.22 8.14 -4.10
N ASN A 268 14.39 8.53 -4.60
CA ASN A 268 15.54 7.67 -4.77
C ASN A 268 16.85 8.45 -4.54
N LEU A 269 17.85 7.75 -4.02
CA LEU A 269 19.23 8.23 -3.91
C LEU A 269 20.20 7.10 -4.29
N TYR A 270 21.05 7.34 -5.30
CA TYR A 270 22.15 6.43 -5.59
C TYR A 270 23.30 6.68 -4.61
N TYR A 271 23.59 5.73 -3.73
CA TYR A 271 24.58 5.84 -2.68
C TYR A 271 25.73 4.85 -2.88
N VAL A 272 26.97 5.36 -2.87
CA VAL A 272 28.20 4.54 -2.89
C VAL A 272 28.85 4.59 -1.50
N PRO A 273 28.90 3.48 -0.76
CA PRO A 273 29.53 3.46 0.57
C PRO A 273 31.04 3.68 0.46
N PRO A 274 31.63 4.47 1.38
CA PRO A 274 33.05 4.84 1.32
C PRO A 274 34.00 3.67 1.60
N TYR A 275 33.52 2.62 2.25
CA TYR A 275 34.28 1.41 2.59
C TYR A 275 33.35 0.20 2.69
N GLY A 276 33.93 -1.00 2.65
CA GLY A 276 33.17 -2.22 2.87
C GLY A 276 32.83 -2.39 4.34
N ALA A 277 31.54 -2.41 4.64
CA ALA A 277 30.97 -2.64 5.96
C ALA A 277 29.48 -2.92 5.82
N SER A 278 28.82 -3.23 6.93
CA SER A 278 27.37 -3.19 7.02
C SER A 278 26.91 -1.79 7.40
N PHE A 279 25.88 -1.31 6.71
CA PHE A 279 25.26 0.00 6.93
C PHE A 279 23.77 -0.17 7.22
N ARG A 280 23.24 0.79 7.97
CA ARG A 280 21.83 0.99 8.20
C ARG A 280 21.44 2.38 7.72
N TRP A 281 20.22 2.53 7.27
CA TRP A 281 19.73 3.81 6.78
C TRP A 281 18.25 4.00 7.08
N ARG A 282 17.83 5.25 7.15
CA ARG A 282 16.45 5.67 7.38
C ARG A 282 16.17 6.92 6.57
N VAL A 283 14.89 7.15 6.28
CA VAL A 283 14.43 8.33 5.54
C VAL A 283 13.25 8.97 6.25
N ARG A 284 13.14 10.30 6.21
CA ARG A 284 11.93 11.01 6.65
C ARG A 284 11.51 12.05 5.63
N ALA A 285 10.21 12.29 5.59
CA ALA A 285 9.63 13.35 4.79
C ALA A 285 9.89 14.73 5.40
N MET A 286 10.05 15.74 4.54
CA MET A 286 10.20 17.14 4.91
C MET A 286 9.27 18.05 4.12
N GLN A 287 8.86 19.15 4.74
CA GLN A 287 8.14 20.25 4.11
C GLN A 287 8.74 21.57 4.63
N GLY A 288 9.68 22.15 3.88
CA GLY A 288 10.54 23.23 4.39
C GLY A 288 11.33 22.77 5.62
N GLU A 289 11.25 23.51 6.73
CA GLU A 289 11.94 23.15 7.99
C GLU A 289 11.22 22.06 8.80
N LYS A 290 9.98 21.71 8.45
CA LYS A 290 9.21 20.69 9.17
C LYS A 290 9.70 19.29 8.79
N ARG A 291 9.89 18.47 9.80
CA ARG A 291 10.43 17.11 9.68
C ARG A 291 9.40 16.11 10.20
N GLY A 292 9.09 15.11 9.38
CA GLY A 292 8.21 14.01 9.74
C GLY A 292 8.88 12.97 10.62
N ALA A 293 8.12 11.91 10.92
CA ALA A 293 8.67 10.71 11.54
C ALA A 293 9.64 10.01 10.59
N TRP A 294 10.62 9.30 11.17
CA TRP A 294 11.51 8.42 10.42
C TRP A 294 10.77 7.18 9.94
N SER A 295 11.16 6.68 8.76
CA SER A 295 10.81 5.35 8.28
C SER A 295 11.31 4.26 9.23
N GLU A 296 10.82 3.04 9.01
CA GLU A 296 11.54 1.84 9.47
C GLU A 296 12.99 1.87 8.98
N VAL A 297 13.88 1.23 9.75
CA VAL A 297 15.31 1.19 9.43
C VAL A 297 15.58 0.03 8.49
N ALA A 298 16.22 0.32 7.36
CA ALA A 298 16.69 -0.70 6.45
C ALA A 298 18.21 -0.84 6.48
N SER A 299 18.73 -1.92 5.89
CA SER A 299 20.15 -2.25 5.94
C SER A 299 20.69 -2.87 4.65
N PHE A 300 21.98 -2.67 4.41
CA PHE A 300 22.73 -3.32 3.35
C PHE A 300 24.18 -3.53 3.78
N SER A 301 24.91 -4.40 3.09
CA SER A 301 26.34 -4.62 3.30
C SER A 301 27.10 -4.36 2.01
N ALA A 302 28.23 -3.68 2.11
CA ALA A 302 29.16 -3.53 1.01
C ALA A 302 30.35 -4.44 1.23
N ASN A 303 30.65 -5.28 0.22
CA ASN A 303 31.85 -6.07 0.26
C ASN A 303 33.07 -5.15 0.22
N PRO A 304 34.08 -5.40 1.06
CA PRO A 304 35.27 -4.58 1.03
C PRO A 304 36.09 -4.88 -0.23
N ALA A 305 36.80 -3.87 -0.74
CA ALA A 305 37.61 -4.02 -1.94
C ALA A 305 38.66 -5.12 -1.77
N LYS A 306 38.87 -5.89 -2.84
CA LYS A 306 39.94 -6.89 -2.87
C LYS A 306 41.24 -6.21 -2.47
N ASN A 307 41.92 -6.79 -1.48
CA ASN A 307 43.16 -6.23 -0.99
C ASN A 307 44.32 -6.68 -1.89
N ASP A 308 45.05 -5.73 -2.49
CA ASP A 308 46.29 -6.00 -3.23
C ASP A 308 47.52 -6.14 -2.31
N ARG A 309 47.32 -6.07 -0.97
CA ARG A 309 48.40 -6.05 0.03
C ARG A 309 48.83 -7.45 0.52
N LEU A 310 48.94 -8.42 -0.39
CA LEU A 310 49.74 -9.61 -0.10
C LEU A 310 51.21 -9.22 -0.30
N PHE A 311 51.97 -9.12 0.78
CA PHE A 311 53.41 -8.95 0.67
C PHE A 311 54.08 -10.33 0.71
N MET A 312 54.83 -10.63 -0.35
CA MET A 312 55.72 -11.77 -0.44
C MET A 312 57.03 -11.26 -1.06
N PRO A 313 58.20 -11.55 -0.47
CA PRO A 313 59.47 -11.24 -1.11
C PRO A 313 59.64 -12.20 -2.30
N ILE A 314 59.24 -11.77 -3.49
CA ILE A 314 59.50 -12.51 -4.73
C ILE A 314 60.91 -12.11 -5.19
N PRO A 315 61.86 -13.04 -5.35
CA PRO A 315 63.16 -12.73 -5.93
C PRO A 315 62.99 -12.23 -7.36
N ASN A 316 63.82 -11.27 -7.79
CA ASN A 316 63.77 -10.72 -9.15
C ASN A 316 64.08 -11.77 -10.25
N ASN A 317 64.61 -12.93 -9.87
CA ASN A 317 64.78 -14.08 -10.74
C ASN A 317 64.04 -15.31 -10.17
N LEU A 318 63.40 -16.09 -11.04
CA LEU A 318 62.67 -17.31 -10.64
C LEU A 318 63.58 -18.55 -10.58
N GLN A 319 64.89 -18.37 -10.67
CA GLN A 319 65.88 -19.44 -10.48
C GLN A 319 66.27 -19.53 -9.00
N ASN A 320 66.10 -20.70 -8.40
CA ASN A 320 66.42 -20.99 -6.99
C ASN A 320 65.61 -20.16 -5.96
N VAL A 321 64.30 -20.02 -6.20
CA VAL A 321 63.40 -19.37 -5.25
C VAL A 321 63.40 -20.12 -3.91
N PRO A 322 63.54 -19.42 -2.75
CA PRO A 322 63.45 -20.07 -1.45
C PRO A 322 62.15 -20.83 -1.28
N LEU A 323 62.23 -22.10 -0.87
CA LEU A 323 61.06 -22.93 -0.53
C LEU A 323 60.48 -22.60 0.85
N SER A 324 61.08 -21.62 1.53
CA SER A 324 60.63 -21.07 2.79
C SER A 324 60.73 -19.55 2.74
N PHE A 325 59.64 -18.83 3.02
CA PHE A 325 59.59 -17.38 2.91
C PHE A 325 58.57 -16.76 3.86
N PRO A 326 58.83 -15.53 4.35
CA PRO A 326 57.83 -14.77 5.09
C PRO A 326 56.74 -14.27 4.13
N PHE A 327 55.54 -14.10 4.66
CA PHE A 327 54.47 -13.41 3.96
C PHE A 327 53.68 -12.56 4.95
N SER A 328 53.06 -11.50 4.48
CA SER A 328 52.09 -10.76 5.29
C SER A 328 50.87 -10.35 4.48
N PHE A 329 49.75 -10.23 5.17
CA PHE A 329 48.50 -9.77 4.58
C PHE A 329 47.73 -8.92 5.59
N HIS A 330 46.90 -8.02 5.08
CA HIS A 330 45.96 -7.27 5.91
C HIS A 330 44.54 -7.80 5.65
N PRO A 331 43.80 -8.28 6.67
CA PRO A 331 42.43 -8.76 6.48
C PRO A 331 41.51 -7.62 6.05
N ILE A 332 40.50 -7.93 5.24
CA ILE A 332 39.65 -6.91 4.61
C ILE A 332 38.49 -6.44 5.53
N GLY A 333 38.32 -7.09 6.68
CA GLY A 333 37.38 -6.72 7.73
C GLY A 333 37.70 -7.41 9.05
N ARG A 334 37.19 -6.89 10.17
CA ARG A 334 37.26 -7.58 11.47
C ARG A 334 36.55 -8.94 11.34
N TYR A 335 37.17 -10.01 11.83
CA TYR A 335 36.65 -11.39 11.74
C TYR A 335 36.57 -11.96 10.31
N SER A 336 37.59 -11.71 9.48
CA SER A 336 37.69 -12.34 8.15
C SER A 336 38.50 -13.63 8.21
N ASP A 337 38.06 -14.63 7.44
CA ASP A 337 38.82 -15.85 7.18
C ASP A 337 39.69 -15.64 5.94
N VAL A 338 41.01 -15.68 6.12
CA VAL A 338 41.97 -15.56 5.02
C VAL A 338 42.57 -16.93 4.73
N THR A 339 42.31 -17.47 3.55
CA THR A 339 42.91 -18.74 3.11
C THR A 339 44.09 -18.45 2.17
N VAL A 340 45.31 -18.79 2.62
CA VAL A 340 46.52 -18.72 1.80
C VAL A 340 46.75 -20.09 1.17
N THR A 341 46.82 -20.12 -0.17
CA THR A 341 47.00 -21.33 -0.96
C THR A 341 48.21 -21.16 -1.88
N VAL A 342 49.13 -22.13 -1.88
CA VAL A 342 50.28 -22.20 -2.79
C VAL A 342 50.17 -23.51 -3.55
N ALA A 343 50.28 -23.44 -4.88
CA ALA A 343 50.31 -24.60 -5.76
C ALA A 343 51.48 -24.50 -6.74
N ASN A 344 51.83 -25.64 -7.33
CA ASN A 344 52.92 -25.75 -8.31
C ASN A 344 52.42 -25.70 -9.77
N ASN A 345 51.12 -25.48 -9.95
CA ASN A 345 50.40 -25.44 -11.24
C ASN A 345 49.45 -24.23 -11.28
N LEU A 346 49.10 -23.80 -12.49
CA LEU A 346 48.25 -22.62 -12.71
C LEU A 346 46.79 -22.83 -12.31
N GLU A 347 46.32 -24.08 -12.31
CA GLU A 347 44.94 -24.44 -11.96
C GLU A 347 44.69 -24.42 -10.44
N MET A 348 45.75 -24.25 -9.63
CA MET A 348 45.72 -24.38 -8.16
C MET A 348 45.20 -25.74 -7.67
N ALA A 349 45.23 -26.76 -8.53
CA ALA A 349 44.83 -28.12 -8.18
C ALA A 349 45.86 -28.75 -7.24
N ASN A 350 45.41 -29.48 -6.21
CA ASN A 350 46.27 -30.16 -5.23
C ASN A 350 47.36 -29.25 -4.62
N PRO A 351 46.98 -28.24 -3.82
CA PRO A 351 47.92 -27.24 -3.33
C PRO A 351 49.00 -27.86 -2.43
N VAL A 352 50.25 -27.41 -2.63
CA VAL A 352 51.40 -27.81 -1.79
C VAL A 352 51.35 -27.16 -0.41
N PHE A 353 50.58 -26.08 -0.26
CA PHE A 353 50.27 -25.46 1.02
C PHE A 353 48.87 -24.85 0.97
N LYS A 354 48.06 -25.10 2.00
CA LYS A 354 46.78 -24.44 2.21
C LYS A 354 46.54 -24.26 3.69
N LYS A 355 46.31 -23.02 4.14
CA LYS A 355 45.97 -22.72 5.53
C LYS A 355 45.01 -21.55 5.62
N THR A 356 44.01 -21.70 6.49
CA THR A 356 43.04 -20.66 6.82
C THR A 356 43.45 -19.98 8.13
N TYR A 357 43.36 -18.66 8.13
CA TYR A 357 43.80 -17.77 9.18
C TYR A 357 42.60 -16.90 9.60
N HIS A 358 42.31 -16.86 10.90
CA HIS A 358 41.25 -16.03 11.50
C HIS A 358 41.90 -14.87 12.25
N TYR A 359 41.89 -13.66 11.67
CA TYR A 359 42.66 -12.52 12.23
C TYR A 359 41.89 -11.19 12.19
N TYR A 360 42.35 -10.29 13.07
CA TYR A 360 41.76 -8.98 13.34
C TYR A 360 42.50 -7.82 12.67
N GLU A 361 43.81 -7.98 12.46
CA GLU A 361 44.74 -6.95 11.99
C GLU A 361 45.82 -7.56 11.07
N LEU A 362 46.85 -6.79 10.71
CA LEU A 362 47.98 -7.24 9.88
C LEU A 362 48.54 -8.57 10.41
N PHE A 363 48.52 -9.59 9.57
CA PHE A 363 49.15 -10.88 9.88
C PHE A 363 50.50 -10.97 9.18
N THR A 364 51.51 -11.43 9.92
CA THR A 364 52.79 -11.85 9.36
C THR A 364 53.01 -13.31 9.68
N GLY A 365 53.26 -14.12 8.65
CA GLY A 365 53.50 -15.54 8.76
C GLY A 365 54.74 -15.97 8.01
N PHE A 366 55.06 -17.26 8.12
CA PHE A 366 56.21 -17.85 7.46
C PHE A 366 55.85 -19.22 6.92
N ILE A 367 56.00 -19.41 5.61
CA ILE A 367 55.85 -20.72 4.96
C ILE A 367 57.20 -21.42 5.03
N LYS A 368 57.21 -22.68 5.43
CA LYS A 368 58.43 -23.49 5.58
C LYS A 368 58.35 -24.74 4.71
N ASN A 369 59.49 -25.14 4.19
CA ASN A 369 59.74 -26.46 3.61
C ASN A 369 58.74 -26.85 2.51
N LEU A 370 58.41 -25.92 1.60
CA LEU A 370 57.66 -26.29 0.41
C LEU A 370 58.45 -27.35 -0.38
N PRO A 371 57.76 -28.31 -1.04
CA PRO A 371 58.44 -29.30 -1.85
C PRO A 371 59.16 -28.61 -3.02
N SER A 372 60.41 -29.00 -3.28
CA SER A 372 61.10 -28.64 -4.52
C SER A 372 60.34 -29.25 -5.70
N LYS A 373 60.25 -28.50 -6.82
CA LYS A 373 59.75 -29.05 -8.07
C LYS A 373 60.66 -30.13 -8.62
#